data_AF-A0A7J9P0S9-F1
#
_entry.id   AF-A0A7J9P0S9-F1
#
_cell.length_a   1.000
_cell.length_b   1.000
_cell.length_c   1.000
_cell.angle_alpha   90.00
_cell.angle_beta   90.00
_cell.angle_gamma   90.00
#
_symmetry.space_group_name_H-M   'P 1'
#
loop_
_entity.id
_entity.type
_entity.pdbx_description
1 polymer ?
#
loop_
_entity_poly.entity_id
_entity_poly.type
_entity_poly.pdbx_seq_one_letter_code
_entity_poly.pdbx_strand_id
1 'polypeptide(L)' 'MKKINLMVITISIWAILTALLSPSIDLYITLLLIGTLIFFEIGDFFISKNEKDSLKIIIYILAGLFATVVLNKIYTIIK' A
#
# COMPACT_ATOMS: atom_id res chain seq x y z
N MET A 1 10.03 -21.37 16.32
CA MET A 1 9.09 -20.87 15.29
C MET A 1 9.02 -19.35 15.42
N LYS A 2 9.54 -18.59 14.45
CA LYS A 2 9.48 -17.11 14.45
C LYS A 2 8.00 -16.71 14.49
N LYS A 3 7.57 -15.94 15.50
CA LYS A 3 6.23 -15.36 15.52
C LYS A 3 6.09 -14.50 14.26
N ILE A 4 5.33 -14.99 13.28
CA ILE A 4 5.01 -14.21 12.10
C ILE A 4 4.17 -13.03 12.61
N ASN A 5 4.62 -11.83 12.30
CA ASN A 5 4.01 -10.62 12.79
C ASN A 5 2.64 -10.45 12.13
N LEU A 6 1.59 -10.23 12.93
CA LEU A 6 0.20 -10.13 12.46
C LEU A 6 0.07 -9.07 11.35
N MET A 7 0.81 -7.98 11.48
CA MET A 7 0.93 -6.90 10.50
C MET A 7 1.38 -7.40 9.12
N VAL A 8 2.37 -8.28 9.05
CA VAL A 8 2.90 -8.80 7.78
C VAL A 8 1.86 -9.70 7.10
N ILE A 9 1.13 -10.51 7.88
CA ILE A 9 0.05 -11.36 7.37
C ILE A 9 -1.05 -10.49 6.78
N THR A 10 -1.49 -9.48 7.51
CA THR A 10 -2.54 -8.57 7.08
C THR A 10 -2.17 -7.82 5.80
N ILE A 11 -0.96 -7.26 5.71
CA ILE A 11 -0.50 -6.56 4.51
C ILE A 11 -0.37 -7.54 3.33
N SER A 12 0.11 -8.75 3.57
CA SER A 12 0.26 -9.77 2.52
C SER A 12 -1.11 -10.20 1.96
N ILE A 13 -2.09 -10.44 2.84
CA ILE A 13 -3.47 -10.76 2.44
C ILE A 13 -4.07 -9.60 1.65
N TRP A 14 -3.86 -8.37 2.12
CA TRP A 14 -4.31 -7.17 1.43
C TRP A 14 -3.70 -7.03 0.03
N ALA A 15 -2.40 -7.29 -0.10
CA ALA A 15 -1.69 -7.25 -1.38
C ALA A 15 -2.21 -8.30 -2.38
N ILE A 16 -2.54 -9.50 -1.90
CA ILE A 16 -3.12 -10.56 -2.73
C ILE A 16 -4.54 -10.20 -3.17
N LEU A 17 -5.38 -9.72 -2.23
CA LEU A 17 -6.75 -9.29 -2.54
C LEU A 17 -6.78 -8.16 -3.56
N THR A 18 -5.94 -7.14 -3.37
CA THR A 18 -5.85 -6.02 -4.31
C THR A 18 -5.36 -6.47 -5.69
N ALA A 19 -4.40 -7.40 -5.77
CA ALA A 19 -3.94 -7.96 -7.04
C ALA A 19 -5.03 -8.73 -7.80
N LEU A 20 -5.85 -9.49 -7.08
CA LEU A 20 -6.98 -10.24 -7.66
C LEU A 20 -8.11 -9.32 -8.14
N LEU A 21 -8.36 -8.24 -7.41
CA LEU A 21 -9.45 -7.30 -7.70
C LEU A 21 -9.06 -6.23 -8.74
N SER A 22 -7.77 -5.98 -8.93
CA SER A 22 -7.29 -4.94 -9.84
C SER A 22 -7.16 -5.45 -11.29
N PRO A 23 -7.93 -4.91 -12.24
CA PRO A 23 -7.80 -5.28 -13.66
C PRO A 23 -6.57 -4.65 -14.33
N SER A 24 -5.89 -3.69 -13.69
CA SER A 24 -4.69 -3.04 -14.23
C SER A 24 -3.69 -2.69 -13.12
N ILE A 25 -2.42 -2.53 -13.51
CA ILE A 25 -1.31 -2.19 -12.60
C ILE A 25 -1.54 -0.84 -11.92
N ASP A 26 -2.08 0.14 -12.64
CA ASP A 26 -2.42 1.45 -12.10
C ASP A 26 -3.43 1.34 -10.95
N LEU A 27 -4.47 0.53 -11.16
CA LEU A 27 -5.51 0.27 -10.17
C LEU A 27 -4.96 -0.53 -8.98
N TYR A 28 -4.09 -1.51 -9.26
CA TYR A 28 -3.39 -2.28 -8.25
C TYR A 28 -2.60 -1.38 -7.30
N ILE A 29 -1.69 -0.55 -7.83
CA ILE A 29 -0.84 0.34 -7.05
C ILE A 29 -1.70 1.31 -6.23
N THR A 30 -2.76 1.84 -6.83
CA THR A 30 -3.69 2.76 -6.16
C THR A 30 -4.40 2.09 -4.99
N LEU A 31 -5.00 0.92 -5.18
CA LEU A 31 -5.72 0.19 -4.13
C LEU A 31 -4.78 -0.31 -3.03
N LEU A 32 -3.59 -0.76 -3.42
CA LEU A 32 -2.55 -1.18 -2.49
C LEU A 32 -2.14 0.00 -1.59
N LEU A 33 -1.91 1.18 -2.17
CA LEU A 33 -1.55 2.39 -1.43
C LEU A 33 -2.67 2.83 -0.50
N ILE A 34 -3.89 2.97 -1.00
CA ILE A 34 -5.04 3.41 -0.20
C ILE A 34 -5.26 2.48 0.98
N GLY A 35 -5.30 1.16 0.75
CA GLY A 35 -5.49 0.22 1.85
C GLY A 35 -4.33 0.20 2.84
N THR A 36 -3.08 0.39 2.39
CA THR A 36 -1.94 0.52 3.29
C THR A 36 -2.03 1.79 4.14
N LEU A 37 -2.48 2.92 3.57
CA LEU A 37 -2.73 4.17 4.31
C LEU A 37 -3.85 4.00 5.35
N ILE A 38 -4.94 3.32 4.98
CA ILE A 38 -6.02 2.99 5.92
C ILE A 38 -5.48 2.12 7.07
N PHE A 39 -4.70 1.08 6.76
CA PHE A 39 -4.07 0.25 7.78
C PHE A 39 -3.10 1.01 8.67
N PHE A 40 -2.41 2.01 8.15
CA PHE A 40 -1.53 2.87 8.94
C PHE A 40 -2.31 3.73 9.92
N GLU A 41 -3.40 4.33 9.47
CA GLU A 41 -4.23 5.22 10.29
C GLU A 41 -4.95 4.42 11.39
N ILE A 42 -5.58 3.30 11.03
CA ILE A 42 -6.32 2.45 11.99
C ILE A 42 -5.35 1.67 12.87
N GLY A 43 -4.22 1.23 12.31
CA GLY A 43 -3.19 0.48 12.99
C GLY A 43 -2.42 1.28 14.03
N ASP A 44 -2.54 2.61 14.04
CA ASP A 44 -1.88 3.46 15.05
C ASP A 44 -2.30 3.09 16.49
N PHE A 45 -3.51 2.57 16.66
CA PHE A 45 -4.01 2.10 17.94
C PHE A 45 -3.53 0.69 18.34
N PHE A 46 -3.03 -0.09 17.38
CA PHE A 46 -2.74 -1.53 17.56
C PHE A 46 -1.27 -1.90 17.34
N ILE A 47 -0.47 -1.03 16.73
CA ILE A 47 0.88 -1.32 16.23
C ILE A 47 1.94 -0.59 17.05
N SER A 48 3.08 -1.25 17.28
CA SER A 48 4.20 -0.64 18.01
C SER A 48 4.91 0.45 17.19
N LYS A 49 5.54 1.42 17.85
CA LYS A 49 6.21 2.56 17.19
C LYS A 49 7.23 2.13 16.12
N ASN A 50 7.98 1.05 16.38
CA ASN A 50 8.99 0.50 15.46
C ASN A 50 8.37 -0.09 14.17
N GLU A 51 7.24 -0.78 14.32
CA GLU A 51 6.49 -1.34 13.20
C GLU A 51 5.83 -0.22 12.37
N LYS A 52 5.34 0.82 13.05
CA LYS A 52 4.77 2.00 12.39
C LYS A 52 5.80 2.73 11.51
N ASP A 53 7.02 2.91 12.01
CA ASP A 53 8.09 3.54 11.21
C ASP A 53 8.51 2.68 10.01
N SER A 54 8.50 1.35 10.17
CA SER A 54 8.72 0.43 9.04
C SER A 54 7.61 0.55 7.99
N LEU A 55 6.35 0.70 8.42
CA LEU A 55 5.22 0.87 7.51
C LEU A 55 5.27 2.21 6.76
N LYS A 56 5.74 3.30 7.41
CA LYS A 56 5.91 4.60 6.73
C LYS A 56 6.85 4.50 5.54
N ILE A 57 7.96 3.78 5.67
CA ILE A 57 8.92 3.58 4.57
C ILE A 57 8.22 2.91 3.38
N ILE A 58 7.42 1.87 3.65
CA ILE A 58 6.64 1.17 2.62
C ILE A 58 5.66 2.15 1.94
N ILE A 59 4.91 2.94 2.73
CA ILE A 59 3.98 3.95 2.22
C ILE A 59 4.69 4.96 1.32
N TYR A 60 5.87 5.46 1.70
CA TYR A 60 6.61 6.41 0.88
C TYR A 60 7.02 5.83 -0.47
N ILE A 61 7.44 4.55 -0.49
CA ILE A 61 7.77 3.86 -1.74
C ILE A 61 6.51 3.71 -2.61
N LEU A 62 5.38 3.26 -2.05
CA LEU A 62 4.12 3.14 -2.78
C LEU A 62 3.63 4.50 -3.29
N ALA A 63 3.77 5.56 -2.51
CA ALA A 63 3.40 6.92 -2.91
C ALA A 63 4.22 7.40 -4.11
N GLY A 64 5.52 7.08 -4.16
CA GLY A 64 6.36 7.35 -5.34
C GLY A 64 5.90 6.60 -6.59
N LEU A 65 5.54 5.32 -6.45
CA LEU A 65 4.97 4.54 -7.56
C LEU A 65 3.63 5.12 -8.02
N PHE A 66 2.77 5.48 -7.08
CA PHE A 66 1.48 6.09 -7.37
C PHE A 66 1.63 7.44 -8.08
N ALA A 67 2.61 8.27 -7.70
CA ALA A 67 2.90 9.51 -8.40
C ALA A 67 3.23 9.25 -9.89
N THR A 68 3.99 8.19 -10.19
CA THR A 68 4.28 7.79 -11.58
C THR A 68 3.00 7.41 -12.34
N VAL A 69 2.10 6.64 -11.70
CA VAL A 69 0.79 6.29 -12.27
C VAL A 69 -0.02 7.55 -12.59
N VAL A 70 -0.07 8.49 -11.65
CA VAL A 70 -0.78 9.77 -11.83
C VAL A 70 -0.19 10.59 -12.98
N LEU A 71 1.14 10.72 -13.04
CA LEU A 71 1.83 11.44 -14.13
C LEU A 71 1.54 10.84 -15.49
N ASN A 72 1.59 9.50 -15.61
CA ASN A 72 1.29 8.82 -16.85
C ASN A 72 -0.17 9.05 -17.30
N LYS A 73 -1.10 9.04 -16.33
CA LYS A 73 -2.51 9.33 -16.59
C LYS A 73 -2.73 10.78 -17.04
N ILE A 74 -2.07 11.73 -16.40
CA ILE A 74 -2.13 13.15 -16.77
C ILE A 74 -1.59 13.35 -18.19
N TYR A 75 -0.43 12.76 -18.52
CA TYR A 75 0.13 12.84 -19.87
C TYR A 75 -0.80 12.29 -20.94
N THR A 76 -1.51 11.19 -20.63
CA THR A 76 -2.49 10.58 -21.53
C THR A 76 -3.71 11.46 -21.75
N ILE A 77 -4.10 12.28 -20.77
CA ILE A 77 -5.26 13.18 -20.89
C ILE A 77 -4.90 14.48 -21.62
N ILE A 78 -3.67 14.99 -21.42
CA ILE A 78 -3.21 16.24 -22.02
C ILE A 78 -2.89 16.07 -23.52
N LYS A 79 -2.46 14.87 -23.93
CA LYS A 79 -2.18 14.54 -25.33
C LYS A 79 -3.46 14.24 -26.11
#